data_AF-A0A248YUM8-F1
#
_entry.id   AF-A0A248YUM8-F1
#
_cell.length_a   1.000
_cell.length_b   1.000
_cell.length_c   1.000
_cell.angle_alpha   90.00
_cell.angle_beta   90.00
_cell.angle_gamma   90.00
#
_symmetry.space_group_name_H-M   'P 1'
#
loop_
_entity.id
_entity.type
_entity.pdbx_description
1 polymer ?
#
loop_
_entity_poly.entity_id
_entity_poly.type
_entity_poly.pdbx_seq_one_letter_code
_entity_poly.pdbx_strand_id
1 'polypeptide(L)'
;MVDRDARTRADLETLLPQEGFRPDCYRLYGGEGIGHCYVIDHVPAGWEVYYTASSSKTALRVFPTEADACADFLDRLRQDPTTRHG
;
A
#
# COMPACT_ATOMS: atom_id res chain seq x y z
N MET A 1 20.53 -11.54 -10.72
CA MET A 1 19.42 -10.71 -11.21
C MET A 1 18.27 -11.01 -10.27
N VAL A 2 18.09 -10.21 -9.22
CA VAL A 2 16.93 -10.39 -8.34
C VAL A 2 15.71 -9.93 -9.11
N ASP A 3 14.75 -10.82 -9.31
CA ASP A 3 13.43 -10.55 -9.85
C ASP A 3 12.79 -9.35 -9.13
N ARG A 4 13.02 -8.16 -9.69
CA ARG A 4 12.55 -6.89 -9.13
C ARG A 4 11.04 -6.67 -9.34
N ASP A 5 10.39 -7.61 -10.02
CA ASP A 5 9.06 -7.46 -10.61
C ASP A 5 7.97 -8.28 -9.89
N ALA A 6 8.33 -9.20 -9.00
CA ALA A 6 7.37 -9.99 -8.21
C ALA A 6 7.28 -9.49 -6.76
N ARG A 7 7.00 -8.19 -6.58
CA ARG A 7 6.77 -7.62 -5.25
C ARG A 7 5.42 -8.13 -4.72
N THR A 8 5.45 -8.73 -3.55
CA THR A 8 4.25 -9.19 -2.83
C THR A 8 4.07 -8.36 -1.56
N ARG A 9 2.89 -8.43 -0.95
CA ARG A 9 2.62 -7.80 0.34
C ARG A 9 3.62 -8.23 1.42
N ALA A 10 4.02 -9.49 1.43
CA ALA A 10 5.02 -10.00 2.37
C ALA A 10 6.38 -9.31 2.21
N ASP A 11 6.76 -8.98 0.98
CA ASP A 11 7.97 -8.21 0.71
C ASP A 11 7.83 -6.75 1.20
N LEU A 12 6.67 -6.12 0.95
CA LEU A 12 6.37 -4.77 1.47
C LEU A 12 6.42 -4.70 2.99
N GLU A 13 5.95 -5.74 3.69
CA GLU A 13 5.98 -5.82 5.15
C GLU A 13 7.40 -5.70 5.71
N THR A 14 8.40 -6.20 4.98
CA THR A 14 9.82 -6.09 5.34
C THR A 14 10.42 -4.77 4.83
N LEU A 15 10.07 -4.35 3.62
CA LEU A 15 10.69 -3.21 2.95
C LEU A 15 10.24 -1.85 3.52
N LEU A 16 8.95 -1.70 3.83
CA LEU A 16 8.39 -0.45 4.33
C LEU A 16 9.04 0.04 5.64
N PRO A 17 9.20 -0.79 6.68
CA PRO A 17 9.91 -0.37 7.89
C PRO A 17 11.40 -0.13 7.62
N GLN A 18 12.04 -0.84 6.68
CA GLN A 18 13.44 -0.60 6.29
C GLN A 18 13.63 0.77 5.62
N GLU A 19 12.66 1.23 4.84
CA GLU A 19 12.65 2.57 4.22
C GLU A 19 12.22 3.68 5.20
N GLY A 20 11.83 3.32 6.44
CA GLY A 20 11.43 4.27 7.48
C GLY A 20 9.97 4.73 7.41
N PHE A 21 9.12 4.04 6.65
CA PHE A 21 7.68 4.33 6.60
C PHE A 21 7.00 3.98 7.92
N ARG A 22 6.05 4.83 8.34
CA ARG A 22 5.26 4.62 9.56
C ARG A 22 4.24 3.50 9.35
N PRO A 23 4.21 2.46 10.20
CA PRO A 23 3.21 1.38 10.10
C PRO A 23 1.78 1.88 10.26
N ASP A 24 1.56 3.04 10.89
CA ASP A 24 0.25 3.67 11.01
C ASP A 24 -0.27 4.26 9.68
N CYS A 25 0.62 4.53 8.72
CA CYS A 25 0.30 5.18 7.46
C CYS A 25 -0.01 4.18 6.33
N TYR A 26 0.15 2.88 6.56
CA TYR A 26 -0.06 1.85 5.54
C TYR A 26 -0.70 0.58 6.11
N ARG A 27 -1.39 -0.19 5.27
CA ARG A 27 -2.00 -1.48 5.63
C ARG A 27 -1.97 -2.45 4.46
N LEU A 28 -1.39 -3.62 4.69
CA LEU A 28 -1.12 -4.61 3.63
C LEU A 28 -2.20 -5.68 3.48
N TYR A 29 -3.02 -5.94 4.51
CA TYR A 29 -4.00 -7.03 4.50
C TYR A 29 -5.44 -6.54 4.62
N GLY A 30 -5.78 -5.47 3.89
CA GLY A 30 -7.14 -4.92 3.91
C GLY A 30 -7.64 -4.55 5.30
N GLY A 31 -8.95 -4.35 5.40
CA GLY A 31 -9.64 -4.10 6.67
C GLY A 31 -10.06 -2.63 6.88
N GLU A 32 -11.09 -2.44 7.70
CA GLU A 32 -11.63 -1.13 8.03
C GLU A 32 -10.57 -0.31 8.79
N GLY A 33 -9.91 0.59 8.06
CA GLY A 33 -8.96 1.53 8.61
C GLY A 33 -9.70 2.77 9.07
N ILE A 34 -9.84 2.94 10.38
CA ILE A 34 -10.18 4.23 10.97
C ILE A 34 -8.89 5.07 10.90
N GLY A 35 -8.83 6.09 10.04
CA GLY A 35 -7.69 7.00 9.98
C GLY A 35 -7.30 7.45 8.57
N HIS A 36 -6.04 7.87 8.45
CA HIS A 36 -5.37 8.43 7.27
C HIS A 36 -4.25 7.49 6.81
N CYS A 37 -4.58 6.44 6.07
CA CYS A 37 -3.59 5.44 5.65
C CYS A 37 -3.85 4.85 4.26
N TYR A 38 -2.78 4.38 3.63
CA TYR A 38 -2.84 3.65 2.38
C TYR A 38 -3.15 2.19 2.65
N VAL A 39 -4.12 1.63 1.93
CA VAL A 39 -4.54 0.24 2.08
C VAL A 39 -4.41 -0.46 0.74
N ILE A 40 -3.81 -1.64 0.77
CA ILE A 40 -3.86 -2.61 -0.32
C ILE A 40 -4.70 -3.81 0.15
N ASP A 41 -5.65 -4.22 -0.67
CA ASP A 41 -6.54 -5.35 -0.39
C ASP A 41 -6.73 -6.23 -1.62
N HIS A 42 -7.05 -7.51 -1.41
CA HIS A 42 -7.32 -8.45 -2.49
C HIS A 42 -8.79 -8.84 -2.50
N VAL A 43 -9.49 -8.39 -3.53
CA VAL A 43 -10.92 -8.61 -3.74
C VAL A 43 -11.14 -9.53 -4.95
N PRO A 44 -12.34 -10.09 -5.15
CA PRO A 44 -12.63 -10.95 -6.30
C PRO A 44 -12.40 -10.29 -7.66
N ALA A 45 -12.46 -8.96 -7.72
CA ALA A 45 -12.19 -8.17 -8.91
C ALA A 45 -10.69 -7.92 -9.18
N GLY A 46 -9.80 -8.26 -8.24
CA GLY A 46 -8.36 -8.03 -8.33
C GLY A 46 -7.79 -7.38 -7.06
N TRP A 47 -6.72 -6.62 -7.23
CA TRP A 47 -6.00 -5.95 -6.17
C TRP A 47 -6.41 -4.49 -6.07
N GLU A 48 -7.02 -4.11 -4.95
CA GLU A 48 -7.44 -2.74 -4.70
C GLU A 48 -6.39 -1.98 -3.90
N VAL A 49 -6.00 -0.81 -4.39
CA VAL A 49 -5.14 0.15 -3.71
C VAL A 49 -5.93 1.42 -3.50
N TYR A 50 -6.14 1.83 -2.26
CA TYR A 50 -6.88 3.04 -1.92
C TYR A 50 -6.30 3.73 -0.70
N TYR A 51 -6.58 5.03 -0.58
CA TYR A 51 -6.27 5.81 0.61
C TYR A 51 -7.56 5.98 1.43
N THR A 52 -7.54 5.62 2.70
CA THR A 52 -8.65 5.91 3.62
C THR A 52 -8.36 7.21 4.36
N ALA A 53 -9.33 8.11 4.36
CA ALA A 53 -9.32 9.34 5.15
C ALA A 53 -10.65 9.43 5.88
N SER A 54 -10.63 9.31 7.21
CA SER A 54 -11.80 9.55 8.08
C SER A 54 -13.08 8.87 7.56
N SER A 55 -13.01 7.55 7.33
CA SER A 55 -14.08 6.66 6.81
C SER A 55 -14.40 6.73 5.32
N SER A 56 -13.75 7.60 4.54
CA SER A 56 -13.91 7.65 3.09
C SER A 56 -12.74 7.00 2.36
N LYS A 57 -13.04 6.10 1.41
CA LYS A 57 -12.05 5.61 0.43
C LYS A 57 -11.85 6.67 -0.65
N THR A 58 -10.60 7.04 -0.89
CA THR A 58 -10.19 7.98 -1.93
C THR A 58 -9.07 7.36 -2.76
N ALA A 59 -8.90 7.85 -3.99
CA ALA A 59 -7.89 7.34 -4.93
C ALA A 59 -7.92 5.80 -5.13
N LEU A 60 -9.10 5.18 -5.07
CA LEU A 60 -9.25 3.74 -5.32
C LEU A 60 -8.78 3.40 -6.74
N ARG A 61 -7.89 2.42 -6.84
CA ARG A 61 -7.42 1.85 -8.10
C ARG A 61 -7.38 0.34 -7.98
N VAL A 62 -7.78 -0.35 -9.05
CA VAL A 62 -7.84 -1.81 -9.09
C VAL A 62 -6.83 -2.32 -10.11
N PHE A 63 -6.09 -3.35 -9.72
CA PHE A 63 -5.01 -3.94 -10.48
C PHE A 63 -5.22 -5.44 -10.67
N PRO A 64 -4.82 -5.99 -11.83
CA PRO A 64 -4.97 -7.41 -12.09
C PRO A 64 -3.95 -8.28 -11.35
N THR A 65 -2.81 -7.73 -10.94
CA THR A 65 -1.71 -8.48 -10.32
C THR A 65 -1.23 -7.82 -9.02
N GLU A 66 -0.73 -8.65 -8.10
CA GLU A 66 -0.18 -8.19 -6.82
C GLU A 66 1.02 -7.27 -7.01
N ALA A 67 1.87 -7.57 -7.99
CA ALA A 67 3.06 -6.81 -8.31
C ALA A 67 2.74 -5.36 -8.72
N ASP A 68 1.76 -5.17 -9.59
CA ASP A 68 1.36 -3.85 -10.09
C ASP A 68 0.73 -3.02 -8.96
N ALA A 69 -0.10 -3.66 -8.14
CA ALA A 69 -0.67 -3.05 -6.94
C ALA A 69 0.40 -2.65 -5.92
N CYS A 70 1.38 -3.53 -5.65
CA CYS A 70 2.48 -3.23 -4.74
C CYS A 70 3.36 -2.10 -5.27
N ALA A 71 3.59 -2.03 -6.58
CA ALA A 71 4.38 -0.97 -7.21
C ALA A 71 3.67 0.39 -7.09
N ASP A 72 2.39 0.48 -7.43
CA ASP A 72 1.59 1.70 -7.31
C ASP A 72 1.44 2.13 -5.84
N PHE A 73 1.23 1.18 -4.93
CA PHE A 73 1.17 1.44 -3.48
C PHE A 73 2.47 2.04 -2.94
N LEU A 74 3.61 1.46 -3.31
CA LEU A 74 4.93 1.95 -2.89
C LEU A 74 5.22 3.34 -3.47
N ASP A 75 4.87 3.57 -4.73
CA ASP A 75 5.04 4.88 -5.38
C ASP A 75 4.26 5.96 -4.62
N ARG A 76 2.98 5.70 -4.30
CA ARG A 76 2.15 6.64 -3.53
C ARG A 76 2.73 6.97 -2.16
N LEU A 77 3.19 5.95 -1.41
CA LEU A 77 3.85 6.17 -0.13
C LEU A 77 5.11 7.03 -0.30
N ARG A 78 5.90 6.81 -1.36
CA ARG A 78 7.12 7.58 -1.62
C ARG A 78 6.84 9.02 -2.00
N GLN A 79 5.76 9.27 -2.74
CA GLN A 79 5.29 10.60 -3.15
C GLN A 79 4.68 11.38 -1.97
N ASP A 80 4.12 10.70 -0.98
CA ASP A 80 3.51 11.33 0.19
C ASP A 80 4.52 11.52 1.33
N PRO A 81 4.95 12.76 1.64
CA PRO A 81 5.94 13.02 2.67
C PRO A 81 5.40 12.82 4.10
N THR A 82 4.08 12.75 4.30
CA THR A 82 3.46 12.53 5.62
C THR A 82 3.55 11.09 6.10
N THR A 83 3.90 10.16 5.19
CA THR A 83 4.03 8.73 5.47
C THR A 83 5.37 8.34 6.10
N ARG A 84 6.35 9.24 6.07
CA ARG A 84 7.70 9.03 6.64
C ARG A 84 7.81 9.69 8.01
N HIS A 85 8.66 9.13 8.87
CA HIS A 85 9.12 9.86 10.04
C HIS A 85 9.95 11.05 9.56
N GLY A 86 9.51 12.26 9.89
CA GLY A 86 10.30 13.48 9.72
C GLY A 86 11.44 13.56 10.72
#